data_AF-A0A4Q3NE93-F1
#
_entry.id   AF-A0A4Q3NE93-F1
#
_cell.length_a   1.000
_cell.length_b   1.000
_cell.length_c   1.000
_cell.angle_alpha   90.00
_cell.angle_beta   90.00
_cell.angle_gamma   90.00
#
_symmetry.space_group_name_H-M   'P 1'
#
loop_
_entity.id
_entity.type
_entity.pdbx_description
1 polymer ?
#
loop_
_entity_poly.entity_id
_entity_poly.type
_entity_poly.pdbx_seq_one_letter_code
_entity_poly.pdbx_strand_id
1 'polypeptide(L)'
;MTNDTMHPITEDDIANYLANTPDFFGRHAELLGAVQLTSPHGNRAVSLQERQAEMLREKIKALEHRVMDMVRHGNENMIIADRLQRWARHLLQIRSGRALPASIAAEVRTQFMVPQVAIKVWDVDGRYGEEAFAAGVSEDAKTFASSLTQPYCGVNSGFEAVNWLEDTA
;
A
#
# COMPACT_ATOMS: atom_id res chain seq x y z
N MET A 1 -2.91 36.47 -59.78
CA MET A 1 -1.89 35.83 -58.93
C MET A 1 -2.53 35.54 -57.58
N THR A 2 -3.12 34.38 -57.43
CA THR A 2 -3.66 33.90 -56.15
C THR A 2 -2.69 32.85 -55.63
N ASN A 3 -1.98 33.20 -54.57
CA ASN A 3 -0.95 32.40 -53.94
C ASN A 3 -1.64 31.24 -53.19
N ASP A 4 -1.50 30.02 -53.70
CA ASP A 4 -2.02 28.82 -53.04
C ASP A 4 -1.19 28.57 -51.78
N THR A 5 -1.82 28.75 -50.63
CA THR A 5 -1.17 28.56 -49.33
C THR A 5 -1.19 27.07 -49.03
N MET A 6 -0.16 26.36 -49.50
CA MET A 6 0.10 24.99 -49.07
C MET A 6 0.33 24.99 -47.55
N HIS A 7 -0.71 24.66 -46.78
CA HIS A 7 -0.56 24.28 -45.38
C HIS A 7 0.26 22.99 -45.33
N PRO A 8 1.47 23.00 -44.74
CA PRO A 8 2.25 21.79 -44.60
C PRO A 8 1.51 20.83 -43.67
N ILE A 9 1.24 19.61 -44.15
CA ILE A 9 0.65 18.54 -43.35
C ILE A 9 1.58 18.25 -42.18
N THR A 10 1.07 18.40 -40.95
CA THR A 10 1.85 18.14 -39.73
C THR A 10 1.74 16.67 -39.30
N GLU A 11 2.66 16.22 -38.43
CA GLU A 11 2.60 14.86 -37.87
C GLU A 11 1.30 14.62 -37.08
N ASP A 12 0.82 15.64 -36.38
CA ASP A 12 -0.45 15.59 -35.64
C ASP A 12 -1.66 15.45 -36.59
N ASP A 13 -1.63 16.09 -37.75
CA ASP A 13 -2.67 15.94 -38.77
C ASP A 13 -2.71 14.51 -39.32
N ILE A 14 -1.53 13.90 -39.54
CA ILE A 14 -1.41 12.51 -40.00
C ILE A 14 -1.90 11.55 -38.90
N ALA A 15 -1.50 11.77 -37.65
CA ALA A 15 -1.92 10.94 -36.52
C ALA A 15 -3.45 10.99 -36.33
N ASN A 16 -4.04 12.19 -36.37
CA ASN A 16 -5.48 12.39 -36.29
C ASN A 16 -6.23 11.75 -37.47
N TYR A 17 -5.70 11.86 -38.68
CA TYR A 17 -6.30 11.23 -39.86
C TYR A 17 -6.31 9.70 -39.75
N LEU A 18 -5.17 9.09 -39.37
CA LEU A 18 -5.04 7.64 -39.23
C LEU A 18 -5.88 7.08 -38.08
N ALA A 19 -6.00 7.81 -36.97
CA ALA A 19 -6.83 7.42 -35.83
C ALA A 19 -8.33 7.41 -36.17
N ASN A 20 -8.78 8.37 -37.00
CA ASN A 20 -10.19 8.52 -37.37
C ASN A 20 -10.57 7.79 -38.67
N THR A 21 -9.60 7.21 -39.39
CA THR A 21 -9.84 6.50 -40.66
C THR A 21 -9.24 5.08 -40.65
N PRO A 22 -9.79 4.14 -39.84
CA PRO A 22 -9.22 2.80 -39.69
C PRO A 22 -9.18 1.97 -40.99
N ASP A 23 -10.14 2.18 -41.90
CA ASP A 23 -10.17 1.52 -43.22
C ASP A 23 -8.98 1.88 -44.13
N PHE A 24 -8.27 2.96 -43.82
CA PHE A 24 -7.05 3.34 -44.53
C PHE A 24 -6.05 2.17 -44.60
N PHE A 25 -5.87 1.45 -43.49
CA PHE A 25 -4.95 0.32 -43.42
C PHE A 25 -5.45 -0.93 -44.16
N GLY A 26 -6.78 -1.06 -44.33
CA GLY A 26 -7.36 -2.09 -45.18
C GLY A 26 -7.14 -1.83 -46.67
N ARG A 27 -7.29 -0.56 -47.10
CA ARG A 27 -7.06 -0.15 -48.50
C ARG A 27 -5.58 -0.06 -48.88
N HIS A 28 -4.71 0.17 -47.92
CA HIS A 28 -3.26 0.28 -48.10
C HIS A 28 -2.52 -0.78 -47.28
N ALA A 29 -2.95 -2.05 -47.39
CA ALA A 29 -2.35 -3.15 -46.64
C ALA A 29 -0.84 -3.33 -46.92
N GLU A 30 -0.37 -2.98 -48.12
CA GLU A 30 1.05 -3.01 -48.49
C GLU A 30 1.90 -2.02 -47.66
N LEU A 31 1.31 -0.89 -47.24
CA LEU A 31 1.96 0.09 -46.37
C LEU A 31 2.21 -0.48 -44.96
N LEU A 32 1.36 -1.40 -44.46
CA LEU A 32 1.59 -2.08 -43.17
C LEU A 32 2.83 -2.99 -43.20
N GLY A 33 3.16 -3.56 -44.36
CA GLY A 33 4.38 -4.36 -44.55
C GLY A 33 5.62 -3.51 -44.79
N ALA A 34 5.46 -2.30 -45.32
CA ALA A 34 6.54 -1.36 -45.59
C ALA A 34 6.89 -0.45 -44.40
N VAL A 35 5.94 -0.18 -43.49
CA VAL A 35 6.17 0.62 -42.28
C VAL A 35 6.92 -0.21 -41.25
N GLN A 36 8.22 0.01 -41.22
CA GLN A 36 9.15 -0.62 -40.30
C GLN A 36 9.33 0.27 -39.07
N LEU A 37 8.70 -0.08 -37.96
CA LEU A 37 9.01 0.54 -36.66
C LEU A 37 10.25 -0.16 -36.11
N THR A 38 11.36 0.56 -35.98
CA THR A 38 12.56 0.03 -35.35
C THR A 38 12.29 -0.19 -33.87
N SER A 39 12.35 -1.45 -33.44
CA SER A 39 12.31 -1.78 -32.02
C SER A 39 13.58 -1.27 -31.35
N PRO A 40 13.52 -0.70 -30.12
CA PRO A 40 14.71 -0.33 -29.37
C PRO A 40 15.62 -1.53 -29.02
N HIS A 41 15.18 -2.78 -29.26
CA HIS A 41 15.88 -4.01 -28.84
C HIS A 41 16.33 -4.92 -30.01
N GLY A 42 16.36 -4.43 -31.26
CA GLY A 42 17.01 -5.17 -32.35
C GLY A 42 16.74 -4.63 -33.76
N ASN A 43 17.71 -4.83 -34.68
CA ASN A 43 17.71 -4.43 -36.10
C ASN A 43 16.69 -5.17 -36.99
N ARG A 44 15.50 -5.49 -36.48
CA ARG A 44 14.45 -6.17 -37.24
C ARG A 44 13.19 -5.32 -37.20
N ALA A 45 12.68 -4.98 -38.37
CA ALA A 45 11.42 -4.31 -38.51
C ALA A 45 10.27 -5.24 -38.14
N VAL A 46 9.37 -4.74 -37.29
CA VAL A 46 8.26 -5.49 -36.71
C VAL A 46 6.95 -4.87 -37.18
N SER A 47 5.99 -5.70 -37.59
CA SER A 47 4.66 -5.22 -38.02
C SER A 47 3.94 -4.52 -36.86
N LEU A 48 3.08 -3.54 -37.16
CA LEU A 48 2.20 -2.90 -36.18
C LEU A 48 1.41 -3.92 -35.34
N GLN A 49 1.00 -5.03 -35.96
CA GLN A 49 0.28 -6.12 -35.29
C GLN A 49 1.15 -6.87 -34.28
N GLU A 50 2.43 -7.13 -34.59
CA GLU A 50 3.36 -7.74 -33.65
C GLU A 50 3.65 -6.82 -32.47
N ARG A 51 3.80 -5.50 -32.70
CA ARG A 51 3.95 -4.51 -31.63
C ARG A 51 2.71 -4.44 -30.74
N GLN A 52 1.51 -4.48 -31.31
CA GLN A 52 0.26 -4.55 -30.53
C GLN A 52 0.16 -5.84 -29.72
N ALA A 53 0.55 -6.99 -30.29
CA ALA A 53 0.56 -8.27 -29.59
C ALA A 53 1.58 -8.27 -28.44
N GLU A 54 2.75 -7.68 -28.64
CA GLU A 54 3.78 -7.52 -27.60
C GLU A 54 3.29 -6.64 -26.45
N MET A 55 2.69 -5.49 -26.74
CA MET A 55 2.08 -4.61 -25.73
C MET A 55 0.96 -5.32 -24.94
N LEU A 56 0.13 -6.13 -25.61
CA LEU A 56 -0.90 -6.92 -24.94
C LEU A 56 -0.30 -7.98 -24.02
N ARG A 57 0.77 -8.66 -24.44
CA ARG A 57 1.50 -9.63 -23.60
C ARG A 57 2.09 -8.97 -22.37
N GLU A 58 2.71 -7.80 -22.52
CA GLU A 58 3.24 -7.03 -21.39
C GLU A 58 2.13 -6.61 -20.42
N LYS A 59 0.99 -6.14 -20.95
CA LYS A 59 -0.18 -5.77 -20.14
C LYS A 59 -0.75 -6.97 -19.38
N ILE A 60 -0.88 -8.13 -20.04
CA ILE A 60 -1.31 -9.38 -19.39
C ILE A 60 -0.36 -9.72 -18.25
N LYS A 61 0.95 -9.74 -18.52
CA LYS A 61 1.97 -10.02 -17.50
C LYS A 61 1.86 -9.07 -16.30
N ALA A 62 1.71 -7.77 -16.54
CA ALA A 62 1.56 -6.79 -15.47
C ALA A 62 0.28 -7.02 -14.65
N LEU A 63 -0.84 -7.37 -15.31
CA LEU A 63 -2.09 -7.70 -14.63
C LEU A 63 -1.98 -8.98 -13.80
N GLU A 64 -1.32 -10.02 -14.33
CA GLU A 64 -1.06 -11.26 -13.60
C GLU A 64 -0.27 -11.01 -12.32
N HIS A 65 0.80 -10.19 -12.38
CA HIS A 65 1.57 -9.82 -11.19
C HIS A 65 0.70 -9.08 -10.16
N ARG A 66 -0.13 -8.13 -10.62
CA ARG A 66 -1.03 -7.39 -9.73
C ARG A 66 -2.08 -8.28 -9.08
N VAL A 67 -2.59 -9.29 -9.79
CA VAL A 67 -3.50 -10.29 -9.23
C VAL A 67 -2.78 -11.13 -8.17
N MET A 68 -1.55 -11.57 -8.43
CA MET A 68 -0.76 -12.31 -7.44
C MET A 68 -0.54 -11.51 -6.16
N ASP A 69 -0.20 -10.22 -6.27
CA ASP A 69 -0.08 -9.32 -5.12
C ASP A 69 -1.40 -9.18 -4.36
N MET A 70 -2.52 -9.04 -5.08
CA MET A 70 -3.85 -8.95 -4.46
C MET A 70 -4.20 -10.23 -3.69
N VAL A 71 -3.90 -11.40 -4.25
CA VAL A 71 -4.12 -12.69 -3.56
C VAL A 71 -3.26 -12.79 -2.31
N ARG A 72 -1.98 -12.39 -2.39
CA ARG A 72 -1.08 -12.36 -1.23
C ARG A 72 -1.61 -11.44 -0.14
N HIS A 73 -1.97 -10.21 -0.48
CA HIS A 73 -2.56 -9.26 0.47
C HIS A 73 -3.89 -9.75 1.03
N GLY A 74 -4.72 -10.41 0.22
CA GLY A 74 -5.95 -11.04 0.67
C GLY A 74 -5.69 -12.09 1.75
N ASN A 75 -4.69 -12.94 1.54
CA ASN A 75 -4.30 -13.96 2.51
C ASN A 75 -3.74 -13.33 3.81
N GLU A 76 -2.85 -12.33 3.70
CA GLU A 76 -2.33 -11.58 4.85
C GLU A 76 -3.46 -10.94 5.67
N ASN A 77 -4.42 -10.31 5.00
CA ASN A 77 -5.59 -9.70 5.64
C ASN A 77 -6.47 -10.74 6.34
N MET A 78 -6.68 -11.92 5.73
CA MET A 78 -7.41 -13.01 6.39
C MET A 78 -6.70 -13.49 7.66
N ILE A 79 -5.37 -13.62 7.63
CA ILE A 79 -4.57 -14.00 8.81
C ILE A 79 -4.70 -12.94 9.91
N ILE A 80 -4.63 -11.64 9.56
CA ILE A 80 -4.81 -10.54 10.51
C ILE A 80 -6.22 -10.57 11.11
N ALA A 81 -7.26 -10.78 10.29
CA ALA A 81 -8.64 -10.83 10.76
C ALA A 81 -8.88 -12.00 11.73
N ASP A 82 -8.33 -13.18 11.45
CA ASP A 82 -8.41 -14.34 12.36
C ASP A 82 -7.70 -14.05 13.70
N ARG A 83 -6.50 -13.45 13.66
CA ARG A 83 -5.77 -13.03 14.87
C ARG A 83 -6.58 -12.02 15.68
N LEU A 84 -7.18 -11.03 15.03
CA LEU A 84 -8.04 -10.03 15.67
C LEU A 84 -9.26 -10.68 16.35
N GLN A 85 -9.93 -11.62 15.68
CA GLN A 85 -11.09 -12.31 16.25
C GLN A 85 -10.69 -13.24 17.41
N ARG A 86 -9.56 -13.95 17.31
CA ARG A 86 -9.01 -14.74 18.43
C ARG A 86 -8.68 -13.87 19.63
N TRP A 87 -8.00 -12.75 19.39
CA TRP A 87 -7.63 -11.79 20.42
C TRP A 87 -8.87 -11.20 21.11
N ALA A 88 -9.85 -10.70 20.33
CA ALA A 88 -11.09 -10.14 20.87
C ALA A 88 -11.85 -11.16 21.74
N ARG A 89 -11.96 -12.42 21.28
CA ARG A 89 -12.59 -13.50 22.09
C ARG A 89 -11.84 -13.76 23.38
N HIS A 90 -10.51 -13.76 23.37
CA HIS A 90 -9.70 -13.95 24.56
C HIS A 90 -9.94 -12.82 25.56
N LEU A 91 -9.92 -11.56 25.10
CA LEU A 91 -10.16 -10.40 25.96
C LEU A 91 -11.54 -10.45 26.64
N LEU A 92 -12.57 -10.89 25.92
CA LEU A 92 -13.93 -11.03 26.46
C LEU A 92 -14.06 -12.13 27.54
N GLN A 93 -13.09 -13.04 27.64
CA GLN A 93 -13.08 -14.09 28.67
C GLN A 93 -12.38 -13.65 29.97
N ILE A 94 -11.67 -12.52 29.94
CA ILE A 94 -10.94 -11.99 31.11
C ILE A 94 -11.94 -11.36 32.08
N ARG A 95 -12.04 -11.94 33.28
CA ARG A 95 -12.98 -11.48 34.31
C ARG A 95 -12.41 -10.44 35.26
N SER A 96 -11.09 -10.32 35.34
CA SER A 96 -10.40 -9.42 36.25
C SER A 96 -9.90 -8.19 35.51
N GLY A 97 -10.37 -7.00 35.91
CA GLY A 97 -9.86 -5.73 35.40
C GLY A 97 -8.36 -5.53 35.67
N ARG A 98 -7.82 -6.12 36.75
CA ARG A 98 -6.38 -6.07 37.07
C ARG A 98 -5.54 -6.86 36.05
N ALA A 99 -6.05 -7.99 35.59
CA ALA A 99 -5.33 -8.85 34.64
C ALA A 99 -5.39 -8.30 33.20
N LEU A 100 -6.41 -7.49 32.89
CA LEU A 100 -6.71 -7.06 31.53
C LEU A 100 -5.54 -6.34 30.83
N PRO A 101 -4.88 -5.30 31.40
CA PRO A 101 -3.76 -4.62 30.72
C PRO A 101 -2.59 -5.55 30.39
N ALA A 102 -2.20 -6.41 31.33
CA ALA A 102 -1.11 -7.37 31.12
C ALA A 102 -1.45 -8.40 30.03
N SER A 103 -2.68 -8.91 30.03
CA SER A 103 -3.17 -9.82 28.99
C SER A 103 -3.24 -9.15 27.61
N ILE A 104 -3.67 -7.89 27.53
CA ILE A 104 -3.66 -7.12 26.28
C ILE A 104 -2.23 -7.04 25.74
N ALA A 105 -1.27 -6.62 26.55
CA ALA A 105 0.13 -6.49 26.12
C ALA A 105 0.74 -7.82 25.66
N ALA A 106 0.51 -8.90 26.42
CA ALA A 106 1.01 -10.23 26.10
C ALA A 106 0.40 -10.79 24.80
N GLU A 107 -0.91 -10.61 24.60
CA GLU A 107 -1.58 -11.08 23.38
C GLU A 107 -1.20 -10.25 22.16
N VAL A 108 -1.01 -8.94 22.29
CA VAL A 108 -0.51 -8.12 21.17
C VAL A 108 0.88 -8.60 20.73
N ARG A 109 1.76 -8.86 21.70
CA ARG A 109 3.11 -9.40 21.45
C ARG A 109 3.06 -10.73 20.69
N THR A 110 2.20 -11.66 21.11
CA THR A 110 2.13 -13.01 20.56
C THR A 110 1.32 -13.11 19.26
N GLN A 111 0.13 -12.51 19.19
CA GLN A 111 -0.74 -12.59 18.01
C GLN A 111 -0.20 -11.76 16.84
N PHE A 112 0.44 -10.62 17.11
CA PHE A 112 0.93 -9.72 16.06
C PHE A 112 2.46 -9.71 15.93
N MET A 113 3.17 -10.57 16.66
CA MET A 113 4.64 -10.71 16.61
C MET A 113 5.37 -9.39 16.84
N VAL A 114 4.83 -8.55 17.71
CA VAL A 114 5.47 -7.29 18.12
C VAL A 114 6.60 -7.62 19.11
N PRO A 115 7.80 -7.02 19.01
CA PRO A 115 8.91 -7.37 19.90
C PRO A 115 8.63 -7.08 21.38
N GLN A 116 8.13 -5.88 21.67
CA GLN A 116 7.86 -5.41 23.03
C GLN A 116 6.58 -4.57 23.04
N VAL A 117 5.82 -4.68 24.13
CA VAL A 117 4.57 -3.95 24.33
C VAL A 117 4.50 -3.52 25.78
N ALA A 118 4.25 -2.24 26.01
CA ALA A 118 3.94 -1.70 27.33
C ALA A 118 2.59 -0.98 27.30
N ILE A 119 1.86 -1.06 28.41
CA ILE A 119 0.57 -0.39 28.58
C ILE A 119 0.59 0.35 29.90
N LYS A 120 0.21 1.62 29.83
CA LYS A 120 -0.05 2.48 30.97
C LYS A 120 -1.47 3.03 30.88
N VAL A 121 -2.13 3.14 32.03
CA VAL A 121 -3.50 3.64 32.16
C VAL A 121 -3.53 4.61 33.32
N TRP A 122 -4.16 5.77 33.17
CA TRP A 122 -4.31 6.75 34.24
C TRP A 122 -5.79 7.05 34.47
N ASP A 123 -6.08 7.86 35.49
CA ASP A 123 -7.45 8.17 35.95
C ASP A 123 -8.28 6.93 36.31
N VAL A 124 -7.58 5.90 36.81
CA VAL A 124 -8.19 4.65 37.27
C VAL A 124 -8.80 4.82 38.65
N ASP A 125 -9.81 3.99 38.96
CA ASP A 125 -10.35 3.89 40.32
C ASP A 125 -9.25 3.60 41.33
N GLY A 126 -9.34 4.19 42.53
CA GLY A 126 -8.31 4.09 43.57
C GLY A 126 -7.92 2.65 43.95
N ARG A 127 -8.81 1.67 43.75
CA ARG A 127 -8.48 0.24 43.94
C ARG A 127 -7.35 -0.27 43.03
N TYR A 128 -7.06 0.41 41.92
CA TYR A 128 -6.01 0.09 40.96
C TYR A 128 -4.77 0.98 41.10
N GLY A 129 -4.76 1.94 42.02
CA GLY A 129 -3.69 2.95 42.10
C GLY A 129 -2.28 2.39 42.33
N GLU A 130 -2.17 1.21 42.95
CA GLU A 130 -0.89 0.52 43.19
C GLU A 130 -0.50 -0.47 42.08
N GLU A 131 -1.32 -0.60 41.03
CA GLU A 131 -1.02 -1.49 39.92
C GLU A 131 0.11 -0.94 39.04
N ALA A 132 0.97 -1.82 38.54
CA ALA A 132 2.11 -1.43 37.70
C ALA A 132 1.69 -0.70 36.41
N PHE A 133 0.51 -1.01 35.87
CA PHE A 133 -0.04 -0.32 34.70
C PHE A 133 -0.54 1.10 35.03
N ALA A 134 -0.83 1.39 36.32
CA ALA A 134 -1.35 2.68 36.77
C ALA A 134 -0.28 3.64 37.28
N ALA A 135 0.90 3.12 37.63
CA ALA A 135 2.01 3.90 38.17
C ALA A 135 3.00 4.39 37.08
N GLY A 136 3.75 5.45 37.38
CA GLY A 136 4.91 5.86 36.58
C GLY A 136 4.56 6.52 35.23
N VAL A 137 3.42 7.22 35.16
CA VAL A 137 3.04 8.06 34.01
C VAL A 137 3.14 9.52 34.42
N SER A 138 4.06 10.27 33.81
CA SER A 138 4.17 11.72 34.06
C SER A 138 2.99 12.51 33.47
N GLU A 139 2.78 13.73 33.96
CA GLU A 139 1.81 14.66 33.35
C GLU A 139 2.17 15.04 31.91
N ASP A 140 3.47 15.09 31.59
CA ASP A 140 3.95 15.37 30.23
C ASP A 140 3.57 14.23 29.29
N ALA A 141 3.73 12.97 29.71
CA ALA A 141 3.33 11.80 28.93
C ALA A 141 1.81 11.77 28.68
N LYS A 142 0.99 12.12 29.70
CA LYS A 142 -0.47 12.22 29.55
C LYS A 142 -0.87 13.34 28.58
N THR A 143 -0.24 14.50 28.69
CA THR A 143 -0.50 15.66 27.83
C THR A 143 -0.14 15.34 26.38
N PHE A 144 1.04 14.74 26.15
CA PHE A 144 1.46 14.27 24.85
C PHE A 144 0.47 13.26 24.26
N ALA A 145 0.13 12.20 24.99
CA ALA A 145 -0.82 11.19 24.55
C ALA A 145 -2.19 11.81 24.20
N SER A 146 -2.67 12.77 25.00
CA SER A 146 -3.95 13.46 24.79
C SER A 146 -3.93 14.42 23.60
N SER A 147 -2.75 14.92 23.20
CA SER A 147 -2.58 15.79 22.04
C SER A 147 -2.58 15.06 20.69
N LEU A 148 -2.39 13.73 20.70
CA LEU A 148 -2.33 12.92 19.49
C LEU A 148 -3.73 12.78 18.86
N THR A 149 -3.91 13.32 17.65
CA THR A 149 -5.12 13.10 16.84
C THR A 149 -5.09 11.79 16.07
N GLN A 150 -3.91 11.19 15.93
CA GLN A 150 -3.66 9.90 15.30
C GLN A 150 -2.51 9.18 16.02
N PRO A 151 -2.42 7.84 15.94
CA PRO A 151 -1.29 7.11 16.50
C PRO A 151 0.05 7.61 15.96
N TYR A 152 1.01 7.85 16.84
CA TYR A 152 2.38 8.14 16.43
C TYR A 152 3.11 6.85 16.08
N CYS A 153 3.64 6.77 14.86
CA CYS A 153 4.50 5.67 14.41
C CYS A 153 5.75 6.28 13.78
N GLY A 154 6.93 5.94 14.29
CA GLY A 154 8.18 6.52 13.83
C GLY A 154 9.32 6.26 14.79
N VAL A 155 10.41 6.99 14.59
CA VAL A 155 11.59 6.93 15.45
C VAL A 155 11.30 7.48 16.84
N ASN A 156 11.87 6.86 17.87
CA ASN A 156 11.80 7.42 19.21
C ASN A 156 12.49 8.79 19.25
N SER A 157 11.73 9.85 19.52
CA SER A 157 12.24 11.23 19.58
C SER A 157 12.43 11.71 21.03
N GLY A 158 12.76 10.80 21.94
CA GLY A 158 12.88 11.08 23.37
C GLY A 158 11.58 10.95 24.14
N PHE A 159 10.66 10.10 23.68
CA PHE A 159 9.40 9.87 24.38
C PHE A 159 9.63 9.04 25.64
N GLU A 160 9.09 9.51 26.77
CA GLU A 160 9.15 8.79 28.06
C GLU A 160 8.59 7.36 27.96
N ALA A 161 7.62 7.14 27.07
CA ALA A 161 6.98 5.84 26.89
C ALA A 161 7.96 4.69 26.58
N VAL A 162 9.13 4.99 26.02
CA VAL A 162 10.17 3.97 25.78
C VAL A 162 10.71 3.39 27.08
N ASN A 163 10.75 4.17 28.17
CA ASN A 163 11.17 3.70 29.48
C ASN A 163 10.17 2.72 30.13
N TRP A 164 9.01 2.49 29.51
CA TRP A 164 8.05 1.47 29.97
C TRP A 164 8.32 0.09 29.36
N LEU A 165 9.17 0.01 28.34
CA LEU A 165 9.60 -1.25 27.71
C LEU A 165 10.70 -1.90 28.56
N GLU A 166 10.88 -3.21 28.42
CA GLU A 166 11.91 -3.96 29.13
C GLU A 166 13.31 -3.64 28.61
N ASP A 167 13.44 -3.48 27.29
CA ASP A 167 14.66 -3.05 26.60
C ASP A 167 14.41 -1.71 25.90
N THR A 168 15.14 -0.68 26.33
CA THR A 168 14.98 0.73 25.95
C THR A 168 15.91 1.18 24.81
N ALA A 169 16.61 0.24 24.17
CA ALA A 169 17.63 0.49 23.15
C ALA A 169 17.14 1.27 21.91
#